data_AF-A0AAN8WRS8-F1
#
_entry.id   AF-A0AAN8WRS8-F1
#
_cell.length_a   1.000
_cell.length_b   1.000
_cell.length_c   1.000
_cell.angle_alpha   90.00
_cell.angle_beta   90.00
_cell.angle_gamma   90.00
#
_symmetry.space_group_name_H-M   'P 1'
#
loop_
_entity.id
_entity.type
_entity.pdbx_description
1 polymer ?
#
loop_
_entity_poly.entity_id
_entity_poly.type
_entity_poly.pdbx_seq_one_letter_code
_entity_poly.pdbx_strand_id
1 'polypeptide(L)'
;AQLDNPENELVWYVMLRAVDQFHSEFRAYPGYFNDQVETDIVRLKVCVNKLLADWGCGPVIKDDFIHEMCRYGAAEVHSVAAYIGGCAAHEVIKIITGQYVPINNTHIYNAITATSATFSL
;
A
#
# COMPACT_ATOMS: atom_id res chain seq x y z
N ALA A 1 3.95 -17.91 -0.76
CA ALA A 1 4.60 -18.22 -2.05
C ALA A 1 5.13 -16.97 -2.76
N GLN A 2 4.38 -15.86 -2.88
CA GLN A 2 4.90 -14.59 -3.44
C GLN A 2 5.17 -13.49 -2.41
N LEU A 3 4.51 -13.53 -1.25
CA LEU A 3 4.76 -12.60 -0.14
C LEU A 3 6.13 -12.82 0.54
N ASP A 4 6.74 -14.00 0.35
CA ASP A 4 7.98 -14.39 1.01
C ASP A 4 9.22 -13.68 0.43
N ASN A 5 9.08 -13.03 -0.73
CA ASN A 5 10.14 -12.20 -1.29
C ASN A 5 10.01 -10.76 -0.74
N PRO A 6 10.97 -10.29 0.08
CA PRO A 6 10.95 -8.93 0.65
C PRO A 6 11.08 -7.81 -0.39
N GLU A 7 11.44 -8.12 -1.64
CA GLU A 7 11.47 -7.16 -2.77
C GLU A 7 10.14 -7.09 -3.53
N ASN A 8 9.12 -7.84 -3.11
CA ASN A 8 7.83 -7.85 -3.80
C ASN A 8 6.95 -6.69 -3.35
N GLU A 9 6.60 -5.79 -4.29
CA GLU A 9 5.73 -4.64 -4.04
C GLU A 9 4.33 -5.01 -3.56
N LEU A 10 3.93 -6.27 -3.68
CA LEU A 10 2.68 -6.79 -3.12
C LEU A 10 2.57 -6.56 -1.61
N VAL A 11 3.68 -6.46 -0.88
CA VAL A 11 3.66 -6.10 0.55
C VAL A 11 2.95 -4.76 0.78
N TRP A 12 3.17 -3.77 -0.09
CA TRP A 12 2.53 -2.46 0.04
C TRP A 12 1.04 -2.52 -0.21
N TYR A 13 0.56 -3.42 -1.08
CA TYR A 13 -0.87 -3.68 -1.21
C TYR A 13 -1.46 -4.18 0.11
N VAL A 14 -0.83 -5.17 0.75
CA VAL A 14 -1.32 -5.68 2.04
C VAL A 14 -1.31 -4.57 3.09
N MET A 15 -0.26 -3.75 3.13
CA MET A 15 -0.16 -2.63 4.06
C MET A 15 -1.25 -1.58 3.83
N LEU A 16 -1.56 -1.22 2.57
CA LEU A 16 -2.66 -0.32 2.24
C LEU A 16 -4.01 -0.88 2.71
N ARG A 17 -4.25 -2.18 2.51
CA ARG A 17 -5.48 -2.84 2.98
C ARG A 17 -5.56 -2.90 4.51
N ALA A 18 -4.42 -3.04 5.20
CA ALA A 18 -4.37 -2.97 6.65
C ALA A 18 -4.62 -1.54 7.17
N VAL A 19 -4.18 -0.51 6.44
CA VAL A 19 -4.48 0.90 6.74
C VAL A 19 -5.97 1.19 6.59
N ASP A 20 -6.63 0.67 5.55
CA ASP A 20 -8.09 0.80 5.41
C ASP A 20 -8.83 0.17 6.60
N GLN A 21 -8.39 -1.02 7.04
CA GLN A 21 -8.94 -1.66 8.22
C GLN A 21 -8.70 -0.84 9.49
N PHE A 22 -7.47 -0.33 9.67
CA PHE A 22 -7.13 0.55 10.78
C PHE A 22 -8.03 1.79 10.79
N HIS A 23 -8.21 2.45 9.66
CA HIS A 23 -9.06 3.64 9.55
C HIS A 23 -10.54 3.34 9.85
N SER A 24 -11.02 2.16 9.43
CA SER A 24 -12.37 1.70 9.78
C SER A 24 -12.55 1.48 11.29
N GLU A 25 -11.53 0.95 11.98
CA GLU A 25 -11.58 0.64 13.42
C GLU A 25 -11.34 1.89 14.30
N PHE A 26 -10.37 2.72 13.97
CA PHE A 26 -9.90 3.82 14.82
C PHE A 26 -10.32 5.22 14.35
N ARG A 27 -10.92 5.36 13.15
CA ARG A 27 -11.33 6.66 12.56
C ARG A 27 -10.17 7.67 12.41
N ALA A 28 -8.96 7.16 12.31
CA ALA A 28 -7.74 7.92 12.08
C ALA A 28 -6.81 7.08 11.18
N TYR A 29 -5.84 7.73 10.54
CA TYR A 29 -4.79 7.03 9.82
C TYR A 29 -3.59 6.77 10.74
N PRO A 30 -2.88 5.63 10.56
CA PRO A 30 -1.75 5.29 11.42
C PRO A 30 -0.64 6.34 11.28
N GLY A 31 -0.17 6.87 12.42
CA GLY A 31 0.92 7.84 12.46
C GLY A 31 0.55 9.25 11.97
N TYR A 32 -0.74 9.55 11.81
CA TYR A 32 -1.20 10.91 11.46
C TYR A 32 -0.86 11.93 12.55
N PHE A 33 -0.90 11.52 13.82
CA PHE A 33 -0.51 12.35 14.96
C PHE A 33 0.85 11.92 15.51
N ASN A 34 1.77 12.89 15.63
CA ASN A 34 3.17 12.63 16.04
C ASN A 34 3.30 11.98 17.42
N ASP A 35 2.37 12.25 18.34
CA ASP A 35 2.34 11.69 19.69
C ASP A 35 1.75 10.27 19.76
N GLN A 36 1.14 9.78 18.68
CA GLN A 36 0.45 8.49 18.64
C GLN A 36 1.21 7.42 17.84
N VAL A 37 2.30 7.77 17.16
CA VAL A 37 3.05 6.87 16.26
C VAL A 37 3.38 5.52 16.89
N GLU A 38 3.96 5.50 18.10
CA GLU A 38 4.31 4.25 18.80
C GLU A 38 3.08 3.39 19.12
N THR A 39 1.97 4.02 19.50
CA THR A 39 0.71 3.31 19.78
C THR A 39 0.10 2.76 18.49
N ASP A 40 0.18 3.54 17.41
CA ASP A 40 -0.37 3.18 16.11
C ASP A 40 0.42 2.06 15.45
N ILE A 41 1.73 1.96 15.66
CA ILE A 41 2.55 0.81 15.21
C ILE A 41 1.97 -0.50 15.77
N VAL A 42 1.68 -0.54 17.07
CA VAL A 42 1.13 -1.73 17.73
C VAL A 42 -0.26 -2.05 17.19
N ARG A 43 -1.11 -1.03 17.05
CA ARG A 43 -2.47 -1.19 16.52
C ARG A 43 -2.48 -1.65 15.06
N LEU A 44 -1.64 -1.05 14.20
CA LEU A 44 -1.51 -1.43 12.80
C LEU A 44 -1.01 -2.86 12.67
N LYS A 45 -0.06 -3.29 13.52
CA LYS A 45 0.39 -4.69 13.57
C LYS A 45 -0.74 -5.67 13.88
N VAL A 46 -1.68 -5.30 14.76
CA VAL A 46 -2.88 -6.11 15.01
C VAL A 46 -3.76 -6.18 13.75
N CYS A 47 -4.00 -5.05 13.07
CA CYS A 47 -4.77 -5.02 11.82
C CYS A 47 -4.13 -5.89 10.74
N VAL A 48 -2.82 -5.78 10.51
CA VAL A 48 -2.07 -6.58 9.53
C VAL A 48 -2.21 -8.07 9.80
N ASN A 49 -2.00 -8.50 11.05
CA ASN A 49 -2.09 -9.93 11.41
C ASN A 49 -3.51 -10.48 11.26
N LYS A 50 -4.53 -9.69 11.64
CA LYS A 50 -5.93 -10.07 11.45
C LYS A 50 -6.26 -10.21 9.96
N LEU A 51 -5.87 -9.25 9.15
CA LEU A 51 -6.06 -9.28 7.69
C LEU A 51 -5.41 -10.50 7.03
N LEU A 52 -4.16 -10.79 7.39
CA LEU A 52 -3.43 -11.95 6.86
C LEU A 52 -4.09 -13.27 7.28
N ALA A 53 -4.53 -13.38 8.54
CA ALA A 53 -5.25 -14.55 9.02
C ALA A 53 -6.58 -14.77 8.27
N ASP A 54 -7.33 -13.69 8.03
CA ASP A 54 -8.58 -13.73 7.26
C ASP A 54 -8.36 -14.18 5.80
N TRP A 55 -7.21 -13.86 5.22
CA TRP A 55 -6.81 -14.29 3.87
C TRP A 55 -6.11 -15.66 3.84
N GLY A 56 -5.99 -16.36 4.97
CA GLY A 56 -5.26 -17.62 5.06
C GLY A 56 -3.77 -17.50 4.73
N CYS A 57 -3.21 -16.29 4.83
CA CYS A 57 -1.81 -15.98 4.61
C CYS A 57 -1.06 -16.02 5.96
N GLY A 58 0.15 -16.58 5.99
CA GLY A 58 0.99 -16.56 7.19
C GLY A 58 1.47 -15.14 7.55
N PRO A 59 2.07 -14.96 8.75
CA PRO A 59 2.71 -13.70 9.11
C PRO A 59 4.02 -13.54 8.33
N VAL A 60 3.93 -12.96 7.14
CA VAL A 60 5.07 -12.84 6.21
C VAL A 60 5.68 -11.42 6.22
N ILE A 61 4.96 -10.44 6.76
CA ILE A 61 5.36 -9.03 6.69
C ILE A 61 6.34 -8.68 7.82
N LYS A 62 7.49 -8.11 7.46
CA LYS A 62 8.48 -7.59 8.41
C LYS A 62 7.94 -6.35 9.12
N ASP A 63 8.28 -6.20 10.39
CA ASP A 63 7.87 -5.04 11.20
C ASP A 63 8.33 -3.71 10.59
N ASP A 64 9.45 -3.68 9.86
CA ASP A 64 9.97 -2.48 9.18
C ASP A 64 8.91 -1.82 8.27
N PHE A 65 8.08 -2.59 7.57
CA PHE A 65 7.02 -2.05 6.71
C PHE A 65 5.88 -1.41 7.52
N ILE A 66 5.62 -1.92 8.73
CA ILE A 66 4.61 -1.38 9.65
C ILE A 66 5.10 -0.05 10.20
N HIS A 67 6.36 0.00 10.65
CA HIS A 67 7.01 1.24 11.07
C HIS A 67 7.01 2.28 9.94
N GLU A 68 7.36 1.87 8.73
CA GLU A 68 7.40 2.77 7.57
C GLU A 68 6.00 3.29 7.20
N MET A 69 4.97 2.45 7.27
CA MET A 69 3.59 2.89 7.01
C MET A 69 3.10 3.92 8.04
N CYS A 70 3.42 3.73 9.32
CA CYS A 70 3.15 4.76 10.35
C CYS A 70 3.99 6.02 10.11
N ARG A 71 5.24 5.89 9.64
CA ARG A 71 6.10 7.04 9.31
C ARG A 71 5.51 7.93 8.22
N TYR A 72 4.77 7.35 7.26
CA TYR A 72 4.10 8.12 6.21
C TYR A 72 3.00 9.03 6.75
N GLY A 73 2.32 8.66 7.83
CA GLY A 73 1.28 9.48 8.46
C GLY A 73 0.15 9.90 7.52
N ALA A 74 -0.16 9.06 6.51
CA ALA A 74 -1.09 9.37 5.42
C ALA A 74 -0.77 10.67 4.64
N ALA A 75 0.50 11.04 4.54
CA ALA A 75 0.93 12.19 3.74
C ALA A 75 0.83 11.90 2.23
N GLU A 76 0.41 12.91 1.46
CA GLU A 76 0.41 12.88 -0.01
C GLU A 76 1.61 13.69 -0.54
N VAL A 77 2.66 13.00 -0.97
CA VAL A 77 3.88 13.65 -1.47
C VAL A 77 3.71 14.02 -2.94
N HIS A 78 3.93 15.30 -3.27
CA HIS A 78 3.70 15.86 -4.61
C HIS A 78 4.37 15.07 -5.74
N SER A 79 5.63 14.64 -5.58
CA SER A 79 6.35 13.88 -6.61
C SER A 79 5.73 12.51 -6.88
N VAL A 80 5.25 11.83 -5.83
CA VAL A 80 4.57 10.53 -5.95
C VAL A 80 3.19 10.72 -6.59
N ALA A 81 2.44 11.73 -6.16
CA ALA A 81 1.15 12.06 -6.75
C ALA A 81 1.28 12.44 -8.24
N ALA A 82 2.31 13.19 -8.62
CA ALA A 82 2.57 13.55 -10.02
C ALA A 82 2.90 12.32 -10.88
N TYR A 83 3.69 11.38 -10.37
CA TYR A 83 3.99 10.12 -11.06
C TYR A 83 2.71 9.30 -11.30
N ILE A 84 1.94 9.06 -10.23
CA ILE A 84 0.68 8.30 -10.30
C ILE A 84 -0.33 9.01 -11.22
N GLY A 85 -0.44 10.34 -11.14
CA GLY A 85 -1.29 11.14 -12.00
C GLY A 85 -0.95 10.99 -13.49
N GLY A 86 0.34 10.94 -13.83
CA GLY A 86 0.79 10.69 -15.20
C GLY A 86 0.41 9.30 -15.71
N CYS A 87 0.65 8.26 -14.89
CA CYS A 87 0.26 6.89 -15.21
C CYS A 87 -1.26 6.76 -15.38
N ALA A 88 -2.04 7.25 -14.41
CA ALA A 88 -3.49 7.20 -14.43
C ALA A 88 -4.10 7.97 -15.61
N ALA A 89 -3.60 9.18 -15.90
CA ALA A 89 -4.08 9.96 -17.05
C ALA A 89 -3.85 9.21 -18.37
N HIS A 90 -2.70 8.55 -18.53
CA HIS A 90 -2.45 7.79 -19.74
C HIS A 90 -3.34 6.54 -19.84
N GLU A 91 -3.56 5.80 -18.75
CA GLU A 91 -4.53 4.69 -18.74
C GLU A 91 -5.94 5.13 -19.13
N VAL A 92 -6.38 6.30 -18.68
CA VAL A 92 -7.67 6.89 -19.09
C VAL A 92 -7.68 7.19 -20.59
N ILE A 93 -6.61 7.74 -21.15
CA ILE A 93 -6.50 7.98 -22.61
C ILE A 93 -6.61 6.67 -23.39
N LYS A 94 -5.97 5.59 -22.93
CA LYS A 94 -6.06 4.26 -23.58
C LYS A 94 -7.51 3.80 -23.66
N ILE A 95 -8.25 3.90 -22.55
CA ILE A 95 -9.66 3.52 -22.46
C ILE A 95 -10.52 4.37 -23.40
N ILE A 96 -10.36 5.70 -23.37
CA ILE A 96 -11.18 6.63 -24.18
C ILE A 96 -10.95 6.43 -25.68
N THR A 97 -9.69 6.27 -26.08
CA THR A 97 -9.32 6.19 -27.50
C THR A 97 -9.51 4.79 -28.09
N GLY A 98 -9.62 3.76 -27.23
CA GLY A 98 -9.54 2.36 -27.68
C GLY A 98 -8.17 2.01 -28.28
N GLN A 99 -7.13 2.78 -27.94
CA GLN A 99 -5.76 2.57 -28.43
C GLN A 99 -4.87 2.08 -27.29
N TYR A 100 -3.86 1.28 -27.63
CA TYR A 100 -2.96 0.60 -26.70
C TYR A 100 -3.67 -0.45 -25.80
N VAL A 101 -2.89 -1.10 -24.93
CA VAL A 101 -3.38 -2.10 -23.98
C VAL A 101 -3.37 -1.51 -22.56
N PRO A 102 -4.53 -1.44 -21.89
CA PRO A 102 -4.60 -1.04 -20.49
C PRO A 102 -3.88 -2.00 -19.55
N ILE A 103 -3.42 -1.50 -18.42
CA ILE A 103 -2.88 -2.32 -17.33
C ILE A 103 -3.96 -3.29 -16.85
N ASN A 104 -3.56 -4.55 -16.63
CA ASN A 104 -4.47 -5.55 -16.08
C ASN A 104 -4.51 -5.46 -14.55
N ASN A 105 -5.64 -4.97 -14.03
CA ASN A 105 -5.99 -4.95 -12.61
C ASN A 105 -5.22 -3.91 -11.74
N THR A 106 -4.14 -4.30 -11.06
CA THR A 106 -3.51 -3.45 -10.02
C THR A 106 -2.05 -3.14 -10.34
N HIS A 107 -1.69 -1.85 -10.37
CA HIS A 107 -0.29 -1.38 -10.47
C HIS A 107 0.12 -0.76 -9.13
N ILE A 108 1.27 -1.20 -8.60
CA ILE A 108 1.85 -0.69 -7.36
C ILE A 108 3.17 -0.02 -7.71
N TYR A 109 3.33 1.21 -7.23
CA TYR A 109 4.57 1.97 -7.34
C TYR A 109 5.17 2.20 -5.96
N ASN A 110 6.44 1.85 -5.81
CA ASN A 110 7.22 2.10 -4.61
C ASN A 110 8.27 3.16 -4.91
N ALA A 111 8.02 4.35 -4.36
CA ALA A 111 8.89 5.50 -4.55
C ALA A 111 10.20 5.45 -3.74
N ILE A 112 10.30 4.58 -2.72
CA ILE A 112 11.54 4.44 -1.92
C ILE A 112 12.65 3.85 -2.80
N THR A 113 12.33 2.79 -3.54
CA THR A 113 13.27 2.05 -4.40
C THR A 113 13.12 2.41 -5.88
N ALA A 114 12.18 3.29 -6.22
CA ALA A 114 11.81 3.65 -7.59
C ALA A 114 11.45 2.45 -8.47
N THR A 115 10.80 1.45 -7.89
CA THR A 115 10.36 0.21 -8.54
C THR A 115 8.84 0.17 -8.64
N SER A 116 8.32 -0.60 -9.60
CA SER A 116 6.89 -0.81 -9.74
C SER A 116 6.59 -2.21 -10.25
N ALA A 117 5.41 -2.73 -9.91
CA ALA A 117 4.95 -4.03 -10.36
C ALA A 117 3.45 -4.02 -10.64
N THR A 118 3.02 -4.88 -11.58
CA THR A 118 1.61 -5.08 -11.92
C THR A 118 1.19 -6.46 -11.47
N PHE A 119 0.03 -6.54 -10.81
CA PHE A 119 -0.53 -7.77 -10.26
C PHE A 119 -1.96 -7.96 -10.76
N SER A 120 -2.29 -9.22 -11.09
CA SER A 120 -3.66 -9.66 -11.29
C SER A 120 -4.12 -10.31 -9.98
N LEU A 121 -4.76 -9.49 -9.14
CA LEU A 121 -5.31 -9.83 -7.82
C LEU A 121 -6.72 -10.40 -7.88
#